data_AF-A0A3D4C166-F1
#
_entry.id   AF-A0A3D4C166-F1
#
_cell.length_a   1.000
_cell.length_b   1.000
_cell.length_c   1.000
_cell.angle_alpha   90.00
_cell.angle_beta   90.00
_cell.angle_gamma   90.00
#
_symmetry.space_group_name_H-M   'P 1'
#
loop_
_entity.id
_entity.type
_entity.pdbx_description
1 polymer ?
#
loop_
_entity_poly.entity_id
_entity_poly.type
_entity_poly.pdbx_seq_one_letter_code
_entity_poly.pdbx_strand_id
1 'polypeptide(L)'
;MGNLGRYEEAISSYDKAVEFKPNFHEAWYNKACSYSLQNNIEQAIENLKTAINLHPKVREMAKTDSDFDAIREDERFQELIK
;
A
#
# COMPACT_ATOMS: atom_id res chain seq x y z
N MET A 1 7.94 -0.66 20.49
CA MET A 1 8.93 -0.14 19.52
C MET A 1 9.36 -1.17 18.45
N GLY A 2 8.77 -2.37 18.37
CA GLY A 2 9.32 -3.44 17.51
C GLY A 2 8.90 -3.46 16.04
N ASN A 3 7.80 -2.78 15.65
CA ASN A 3 7.24 -2.93 14.29
C ASN A 3 7.63 -1.80 13.34
N LEU A 4 7.89 -0.58 13.83
CA LEU A 4 8.24 0.57 13.00
C LEU A 4 9.49 0.25 12.15
N GLY A 5 10.61 -0.11 12.79
CA GLY A 5 11.85 -0.46 12.11
C GLY A 5 11.69 -1.47 10.97
N ARG A 6 10.84 -2.49 11.19
CA ARG A 6 10.57 -3.54 10.20
C ARG A 6 9.78 -3.01 9.00
N TYR A 7 8.88 -2.06 9.20
CA TYR A 7 8.13 -1.44 8.11
C TYR A 7 9.02 -0.52 7.28
N GLU A 8 9.93 0.24 7.90
CA GLU A 8 10.86 1.08 7.16
C GLU A 8 11.86 0.25 6.32
N GLU A 9 12.36 -0.87 6.85
CA GLU A 9 13.18 -1.82 6.09
C GLU A 9 12.41 -2.46 4.92
N ALA A 10 11.14 -2.82 5.14
CA ALA A 10 10.28 -3.35 4.10
C ALA A 10 10.03 -2.31 2.99
N ILE A 11 9.71 -1.06 3.36
CA ILE A 11 9.53 0.05 2.42
C ILE A 11 10.79 0.26 1.59
N SER A 12 11.98 0.29 2.19
CA SER A 12 13.24 0.43 1.46
C SER A 12 13.46 -0.70 0.45
N SER A 13 13.04 -1.92 0.79
CA SER A 13 13.11 -3.06 -0.12
C SER A 13 12.13 -2.90 -1.29
N TYR A 14 10.90 -2.43 -1.03
CA TYR A 14 9.92 -2.16 -2.07
C TYR A 14 10.33 -0.98 -2.96
N ASP A 15 10.96 0.06 -2.42
CA ASP A 15 11.49 1.18 -3.20
C ASP A 15 12.50 0.70 -4.26
N LYS A 16 13.44 -0.16 -3.86
CA LYS A 16 14.39 -0.76 -4.82
C LYS A 16 13.67 -1.63 -5.86
N ALA A 17 12.64 -2.36 -5.45
CA ALA A 17 11.87 -3.20 -6.36
C ALA A 17 11.13 -2.38 -7.43
N VAL A 18 10.50 -1.27 -7.04
CA VAL A 18 9.78 -0.39 -7.98
C VAL A 18 10.71 0.47 -8.82
N GLU A 19 11.92 0.80 -8.32
CA GLU A 19 12.97 1.45 -9.12
C GLU A 19 13.44 0.53 -10.26
N PHE A 20 13.69 -0.76 -9.95
CA PHE A 20 14.11 -1.73 -10.94
C PHE A 20 12.96 -2.18 -11.86
N LYS A 21 11.75 -2.33 -11.32
CA LYS A 21 10.57 -2.82 -12.01
C LYS A 21 9.33 -2.00 -11.63
N PRO A 22 9.10 -0.84 -12.28
CA PRO A 22 8.01 0.06 -11.91
C PRO A 22 6.61 -0.52 -12.16
N ASN A 23 6.48 -1.54 -13.02
CA ASN A 23 5.22 -2.24 -13.27
C ASN A 23 4.95 -3.41 -12.29
N PHE A 24 5.76 -3.55 -11.23
CA PHE A 24 5.58 -4.60 -10.24
C PHE A 24 4.53 -4.22 -9.18
N HIS A 25 3.26 -4.45 -9.50
CA HIS A 25 2.13 -4.07 -8.65
C HIS A 25 2.19 -4.61 -7.22
N GLU A 26 2.76 -5.81 -6.99
CA GLU A 26 2.91 -6.40 -5.65
C GLU A 26 3.82 -5.56 -4.74
N ALA A 27 4.90 -4.97 -5.26
CA ALA A 27 5.75 -4.09 -4.46
C ALA A 27 5.02 -2.79 -4.08
N TRP A 28 4.28 -2.19 -5.01
CA TRP A 28 3.44 -1.02 -4.72
C TRP A 28 2.36 -1.34 -3.67
N TYR A 29 1.72 -2.51 -3.78
CA TYR A 29 0.71 -2.97 -2.82
C TYR A 29 1.29 -3.15 -1.42
N ASN A 30 2.39 -3.90 -1.29
CA ASN A 30 3.00 -4.16 0.01
C ASN A 30 3.59 -2.88 0.63
N LYS A 31 4.05 -1.94 -0.20
CA LYS A 31 4.46 -0.61 0.25
C LYS A 31 3.26 0.18 0.80
N ALA A 32 2.10 0.11 0.16
CA ALA A 32 0.86 0.70 0.67
C ALA A 32 0.42 0.11 2.02
N CYS A 33 0.44 -1.23 2.17
CA CYS A 33 0.16 -1.90 3.45
C CYS A 33 1.12 -1.42 4.55
N SER A 34 2.42 -1.35 4.25
CA SER A 34 3.45 -0.90 5.20
C SER A 34 3.22 0.54 5.68
N TYR A 35 2.75 1.43 4.80
CA TYR A 35 2.39 2.80 5.19
C TYR A 35 1.06 2.87 5.96
N SER A 36 0.08 2.04 5.59
CA SER A 36 -1.19 1.94 6.32
C SER A 36 -0.98 1.51 7.77
N LEU A 37 -0.15 0.49 8.00
CA LEU A 37 0.22 0.02 9.34
C LEU A 37 1.01 1.05 10.17
N GLN A 38 1.58 2.06 9.53
CA GLN A 38 2.23 3.21 10.16
C GLN A 38 1.31 4.43 10.28
N ASN A 39 0.04 4.30 9.90
CA ASN A 39 -0.93 5.39 9.85
C ASN A 39 -0.50 6.55 8.93
N ASN A 40 0.37 6.27 7.95
CA ASN A 40 0.80 7.23 6.92
C ASN A 40 -0.17 7.15 5.73
N ILE A 41 -1.32 7.78 5.91
CA ILE A 41 -2.47 7.66 5.01
C ILE A 41 -2.13 8.16 3.60
N GLU A 42 -1.43 9.30 3.48
CA GLU A 42 -1.06 9.88 2.19
C GLU A 42 -0.29 8.88 1.33
N GLN A 43 0.77 8.30 1.91
CA GLN A 43 1.61 7.35 1.20
C GLN A 43 0.90 6.02 0.95
N ALA A 44 0.08 5.54 1.88
CA ALA A 44 -0.70 4.33 1.66
C ALA A 44 -1.61 4.46 0.42
N ILE A 45 -2.34 5.58 0.32
CA ILE A 45 -3.28 5.85 -0.78
C ILE A 45 -2.56 6.01 -2.12
N GLU A 46 -1.44 6.74 -2.16
CA GLU A 46 -0.67 6.95 -3.39
C GLU A 46 -0.11 5.63 -3.96
N ASN A 47 0.48 4.81 -3.09
CA ASN A 47 1.05 3.53 -3.50
C ASN A 47 -0.06 2.52 -3.88
N LEU A 48 -1.18 2.50 -3.15
CA LEU A 48 -2.32 1.65 -3.48
C LEU A 48 -2.96 2.01 -4.81
N LYS A 49 -3.15 3.32 -5.08
CA LYS A 49 -3.64 3.81 -6.37
C LYS A 49 -2.77 3.33 -7.52
N THR A 50 -1.44 3.40 -7.34
CA THR A 50 -0.48 2.91 -8.34
C THR A 50 -0.61 1.40 -8.54
N ALA A 51 -0.71 0.62 -7.48
CA ALA A 51 -0.92 -0.82 -7.56
C ALA A 51 -2.22 -1.20 -8.29
N ILE A 52 -3.33 -0.52 -8.01
CA ILE A 52 -4.63 -0.72 -8.68
C ILE A 52 -4.55 -0.37 -10.17
N ASN A 53 -3.88 0.73 -10.52
CA ASN A 53 -3.69 1.13 -11.93
C ASN A 53 -2.90 0.09 -12.72
N LEU A 54 -1.90 -0.53 -12.11
CA LEU A 54 -1.10 -1.59 -12.73
C LEU A 54 -1.86 -2.91 -12.82
N HIS A 55 -2.66 -3.24 -11.80
CA HIS A 55 -3.40 -4.48 -11.72
C HIS A 55 -4.75 -4.28 -10.99
N PRO A 56 -5.86 -4.09 -11.73
CA PRO A 56 -7.16 -3.72 -11.14
C PRO A 56 -7.70 -4.69 -10.09
N LYS A 57 -7.32 -5.98 -10.13
CA LYS A 57 -7.71 -6.97 -9.11
C LYS A 57 -7.18 -6.64 -7.71
N VAL A 58 -6.13 -5.82 -7.61
CA VAL A 58 -5.64 -5.29 -6.33
C VAL A 58 -6.74 -4.59 -5.55
N ARG A 59 -7.72 -3.98 -6.24
CA ARG A 59 -8.88 -3.36 -5.61
C ARG A 59 -9.64 -4.32 -4.70
N GLU A 60 -9.94 -5.52 -5.21
CA GLU A 60 -10.69 -6.52 -4.44
C GLU A 60 -9.89 -7.08 -3.28
N MET A 61 -8.56 -7.16 -3.41
CA MET A 61 -7.68 -7.53 -2.31
C MET A 61 -7.73 -6.46 -1.21
N ALA A 62 -7.53 -5.19 -1.57
CA ALA A 62 -7.53 -4.08 -0.63
C ALA A 62 -8.85 -3.94 0.16
N LYS A 63 -10.00 -4.27 -0.46
CA LYS A 63 -11.31 -4.27 0.21
C LYS A 63 -11.37 -5.18 1.44
N THR A 64 -10.64 -6.29 1.42
CA THR A 64 -10.74 -7.35 2.43
C THR A 64 -9.48 -7.50 3.28
N ASP A 65 -8.39 -6.83 2.91
CA ASP A 65 -7.12 -6.89 3.61
C ASP A 65 -7.14 -6.01 4.88
N SER A 66 -6.84 -6.61 6.02
CA SER A 66 -6.82 -5.97 7.34
C SER A 66 -5.71 -4.95 7.51
N ASP A 67 -4.66 -4.98 6.69
CA ASP A 67 -3.58 -3.99 6.75
C ASP A 67 -4.11 -2.57 6.48
N PHE A 68 -5.25 -2.45 5.81
CA PHE A 68 -5.93 -1.18 5.54
C PHE A 68 -7.00 -0.78 6.57
N ASP A 69 -7.16 -1.53 7.66
CA ASP A 69 -8.18 -1.21 8.68
C ASP A 69 -7.97 0.18 9.29
N ALA A 70 -6.72 0.62 9.42
CA ALA A 70 -6.38 1.96 9.91
C ALA A 70 -6.86 3.10 9.00
N ILE A 71 -7.02 2.84 7.70
CA ILE A 71 -7.43 3.84 6.69
C ILE A 71 -8.78 3.52 6.06
N ARG A 72 -9.50 2.50 6.57
CA ARG A 72 -10.75 2.01 5.99
C ARG A 72 -11.80 3.11 5.89
N GLU A 73 -11.87 4.00 6.87
CA GLU A 73 -12.85 5.08 6.91
C GLU A 73 -12.43 6.34 6.12
N ASP A 74 -11.22 6.39 5.55
CA ASP A 74 -10.79 7.53 4.72
C ASP A 74 -11.57 7.55 3.38
N GLU A 75 -12.22 8.67 3.07
CA GLU A 75 -13.04 8.83 1.86
C GLU A 75 -12.25 8.53 0.57
N ARG A 76 -10.98 8.92 0.52
CA ARG A 76 -10.13 8.71 -0.65
C ARG A 76 -9.77 7.24 -0.80
N PHE A 77 -9.59 6.52 0.31
CA PHE A 77 -9.42 5.06 0.27
C PHE A 77 -10.69 4.38 -0.24
N GLN A 78 -11.86 4.77 0.27
CA GLN A 78 -13.15 4.23 -0.20
C GLN A 78 -13.38 4.46 -1.69
N GLU A 79 -13.03 5.63 -2.22
CA GLU A 79 -13.12 5.91 -3.65
C GLU A 79 -12.14 5.07 -4.49
N LEU A 80 -10.95 4.74 -3.97
CA LEU A 80 -10.02 3.83 -4.66
C LEU A 80 -10.55 2.40 -4.75
N ILE A 81 -11.27 1.96 -3.71
CA ILE A 81 -11.78 0.60 -3.62
C ILE A 81 -13.20 0.43 -4.14
N LYS A 82 -13.87 1.48 -4.60
CA LYS A 82 -15.23 1.40 -5.14
C LYS A 82 -15.36 0.53 -6.39
#